data_AF-A0A963HZ99-F1
#
_entry.id   AF-A0A963HZ99-F1
#
_cell.length_a   1.000
_cell.length_b   1.000
_cell.length_c   1.000
_cell.angle_alpha   90.00
_cell.angle_beta   90.00
_cell.angle_gamma   90.00
#
_symmetry.space_group_name_H-M   'P 1'
#
loop_
_entity.id
_entity.type
_entity.pdbx_description
1 polymer ?
#
loop_
_entity_poly.entity_id
_entity_poly.type
_entity_poly.pdbx_seq_one_letter_code
_entity_poly.pdbx_strand_id
1 'polypeptide(L)'
;MRYDDPTLRKLLAGEYAIGTLQGGARRRFEQLLARDPALRDEVERWQHQLAPLATVMEPQTPPPAVWKGIERQIGGPTARRAPSLMDRLRSFGLGWAAAAMLAGVMVGQLLPATAPDPHTEAGAAQLPPSYVGVLATADGRAGLLVSSLRHGRVADLKFLVDPATPAGQVHFLWALPADGSAPIPLGPIPPGAKVSLTLPDTSEALLSKVSRLAVSVEADGAMPAGPSGEYAFIGFCGKFWL
;
A
#
# COMPACT_ATOMS: atom_id res chain seq x y z
N MET A 1 -25.28 3.19 -27.93
CA MET A 1 -25.91 3.74 -26.71
C MET A 1 -25.23 5.06 -26.43
N ARG A 2 -25.95 6.18 -26.33
CA ARG A 2 -25.36 7.49 -26.03
C ARG A 2 -25.14 7.56 -24.52
N TYR A 3 -23.91 7.37 -24.07
CA TYR A 3 -23.55 7.48 -22.66
C TYR A 3 -23.38 8.94 -22.22
N ASP A 4 -23.69 9.91 -23.09
CA ASP A 4 -23.58 11.34 -22.80
C ASP A 4 -24.83 11.91 -22.10
N ASP A 5 -25.92 11.13 -22.05
CA ASP A 5 -27.15 11.52 -21.36
C ASP A 5 -26.99 11.30 -19.83
N PRO A 6 -27.00 12.37 -19.02
CA PRO A 6 -26.80 12.26 -17.58
C PRO A 6 -27.89 11.43 -16.88
N THR A 7 -29.12 11.39 -17.41
CA THR A 7 -30.22 10.62 -16.83
C THR A 7 -30.00 9.13 -17.05
N LEU A 8 -29.63 8.74 -18.27
CA LEU A 8 -29.35 7.35 -18.61
C LEU A 8 -28.15 6.82 -17.83
N ARG A 9 -27.10 7.63 -17.63
CA ARG A 9 -25.93 7.26 -16.83
C ARG A 9 -26.31 6.93 -15.38
N LYS A 10 -27.15 7.77 -14.76
CA LYS A 10 -27.64 7.54 -13.40
C LYS A 10 -28.43 6.23 -13.28
N LEU A 11 -29.30 5.95 -14.23
CA LEU A 11 -30.09 4.71 -14.25
C LEU A 11 -29.21 3.47 -14.43
N LEU A 12 -28.30 3.49 -15.41
CA LEU A 12 -27.38 2.37 -15.65
C LEU A 12 -26.43 2.12 -14.47
N ALA A 13 -25.97 3.18 -13.81
CA ALA A 13 -25.19 3.06 -12.58
C ALA A 13 -25.98 2.39 -11.45
N GLY A 14 -27.26 2.72 -11.30
CA GLY A 14 -28.17 2.07 -10.34
C GLY A 14 -28.42 0.59 -10.67
N GLU A 15 -28.70 0.28 -11.94
CA GLU A 15 -28.87 -1.11 -12.40
C GLU A 15 -27.60 -1.95 -12.18
N TYR A 16 -26.43 -1.35 -12.42
CA TYR A 16 -25.16 -1.99 -12.13
C TYR A 16 -24.96 -2.21 -10.63
N ALA A 17 -25.25 -1.21 -9.79
CA ALA A 17 -25.07 -1.27 -8.34
C ALA A 17 -25.97 -2.32 -7.67
N ILE A 18 -27.22 -2.46 -8.13
CA ILE A 18 -28.17 -3.49 -7.66
C ILE A 18 -27.89 -4.85 -8.30
N GLY A 19 -27.08 -4.89 -9.36
CA GLY A 19 -26.69 -6.13 -10.05
C GLY A 19 -27.72 -6.66 -11.06
N THR A 20 -28.68 -5.82 -11.48
CA THR A 20 -29.68 -6.19 -12.51
C THR A 20 -29.09 -6.14 -13.92
N LEU A 21 -27.97 -5.43 -14.11
CA LEU A 21 -27.26 -5.37 -15.38
C LEU A 21 -26.57 -6.72 -15.67
N GLN A 22 -26.93 -7.40 -16.76
CA GLN A 22 -26.44 -8.75 -17.08
C GLN A 22 -25.75 -8.85 -18.46
N GLY A 23 -24.97 -9.92 -18.63
CA GLY A 23 -24.40 -10.33 -19.91
C GLY A 23 -23.58 -9.26 -20.64
N GLY A 24 -23.93 -9.00 -21.90
CA GLY A 24 -23.22 -8.03 -22.75
C GLY A 24 -23.37 -6.57 -22.28
N ALA A 25 -24.49 -6.22 -21.64
CA ALA A 25 -24.67 -4.87 -21.10
C ALA A 25 -23.69 -4.61 -19.96
N ARG A 26 -23.55 -5.58 -19.04
CA ARG A 26 -22.61 -5.49 -17.92
C ARG A 26 -21.16 -5.34 -18.35
N ARG A 27 -20.69 -6.20 -19.26
CA ARG A 27 -19.31 -6.13 -19.76
C ARG A 27 -18.99 -4.78 -20.43
N ARG A 28 -19.93 -4.23 -21.19
CA ARG A 28 -19.76 -2.90 -21.82
C ARG A 28 -19.74 -1.78 -20.77
N PHE A 29 -20.59 -1.87 -19.76
CA PHE A 29 -20.62 -0.91 -18.66
C PHE A 29 -19.33 -0.94 -17.83
N GLU A 30 -18.81 -2.14 -17.52
CA GLU A 30 -17.52 -2.31 -16.82
C GLU A 30 -16.34 -1.73 -17.62
N GLN A 31 -16.32 -1.89 -18.94
CA GLN A 31 -15.31 -1.26 -19.81
C GLN A 31 -15.37 0.27 -19.79
N LEU A 32 -16.58 0.84 -19.70
CA LEU A 32 -16.77 2.29 -19.56
C LEU A 32 -16.34 2.77 -18.18
N LEU A 33 -16.71 2.04 -17.14
CA LEU A 33 -16.35 2.32 -15.75
C LEU A 33 -14.83 2.41 -15.54
N ALA A 34 -14.06 1.59 -16.26
CA ALA A 34 -12.60 1.61 -16.21
C ALA A 34 -11.96 2.91 -16.77
N ARG A 35 -12.68 3.66 -17.62
CA ARG A 35 -12.17 4.83 -18.34
C ARG A 35 -12.82 6.15 -17.88
N ASP A 36 -13.97 6.08 -17.22
CA ASP A 36 -14.79 7.23 -16.90
C ASP A 36 -14.91 7.43 -15.38
N PRO A 37 -14.21 8.43 -14.80
CA PRO A 37 -14.26 8.71 -13.37
C PRO A 37 -15.65 9.16 -12.90
N ALA A 38 -16.34 9.99 -13.68
CA ALA A 38 -17.66 10.50 -13.30
C ALA A 38 -18.71 9.37 -13.23
N LEU A 39 -18.56 8.34 -14.07
CA LEU A 39 -19.41 7.14 -13.99
C LEU A 39 -19.11 6.30 -12.74
N ARG A 40 -17.85 6.26 -12.28
CA ARG A 40 -17.48 5.60 -11.02
C ARG A 40 -18.10 6.29 -9.82
N ASP A 41 -18.05 7.62 -9.79
CA ASP A 41 -18.65 8.42 -8.71
C ASP A 41 -20.17 8.19 -8.61
N GLU A 42 -20.84 7.99 -9.75
CA GLU A 42 -22.28 7.69 -9.76
C GLU A 42 -22.59 6.29 -9.20
N VAL A 43 -21.78 5.29 -9.55
CA VAL A 43 -21.89 3.93 -9.00
C VAL A 43 -21.63 3.93 -7.50
N GLU A 44 -20.59 4.63 -7.05
CA GLU A 44 -20.25 4.78 -5.62
C GLU A 44 -21.39 5.46 -4.84
N ARG A 45 -22.00 6.50 -5.42
CA ARG A 45 -23.17 7.17 -4.82
C ARG A 45 -24.33 6.21 -4.62
N TRP A 46 -24.65 5.39 -5.63
CA TRP A 46 -25.69 4.36 -5.52
C TRP A 46 -25.34 3.32 -4.45
N GLN A 47 -24.09 2.84 -4.40
CA GLN A 47 -23.64 1.90 -3.39
C GLN A 47 -23.77 2.47 -1.97
N HIS A 48 -23.40 3.74 -1.76
CA HIS A 48 -23.58 4.42 -0.47
C HIS A 48 -25.04 4.56 -0.07
N GLN A 49 -25.94 4.86 -1.01
CA GLN A 49 -27.38 4.94 -0.74
C GLN A 49 -27.98 3.58 -0.39
N LEU A 50 -27.47 2.50 -0.97
CA LEU A 50 -27.97 1.14 -0.74
C LEU A 50 -27.33 0.45 0.48
N ALA A 51 -26.14 0.89 0.91
CA ALA A 51 -25.40 0.27 2.01
C ALA A 51 -26.21 0.11 3.32
N PRO A 52 -27.07 1.07 3.75
CA PRO A 52 -27.90 0.90 4.95
C PRO A 52 -28.89 -0.27 4.87
N LEU A 53 -29.27 -0.74 3.67
CA LEU A 53 -30.16 -1.89 3.56
C LEU A 53 -29.51 -3.17 4.10
N ALA A 54 -28.18 -3.27 4.03
CA ALA A 54 -27.45 -4.42 4.56
C ALA A 54 -27.44 -4.48 6.10
N THR A 55 -27.65 -3.35 6.79
CA THR A 55 -27.63 -3.31 8.27
C THR A 55 -28.93 -3.82 8.89
N VAL A 56 -30.02 -3.88 8.11
CA VAL A 56 -31.32 -4.42 8.55
C VAL A 56 -31.36 -5.95 8.45
N MET A 57 -30.41 -6.56 7.73
CA MET A 57 -30.37 -8.00 7.53
C MET A 57 -29.71 -8.72 8.70
N GLU A 58 -30.24 -9.89 9.07
CA GLU A 58 -29.65 -10.74 10.10
C GLU A 58 -28.32 -11.33 9.61
N PRO A 59 -27.23 -11.25 10.41
CA PRO A 59 -25.95 -11.85 10.05
C PRO A 59 -26.06 -13.36 9.85
N GLN A 60 -25.69 -13.84 8.66
CA GLN A 60 -25.60 -15.27 8.35
C GLN A 60 -24.13 -15.69 8.29
N THR A 61 -23.74 -16.71 9.06
CA THR A 61 -22.36 -17.20 9.06
C THR A 61 -22.13 -18.11 7.84
N PRO A 62 -21.24 -17.75 6.89
CA PRO A 62 -20.96 -18.61 5.74
C PRO A 62 -20.13 -19.84 6.15
N PRO A 63 -20.18 -20.94 5.37
CA PRO A 63 -19.33 -22.10 5.62
C PRO A 63 -17.83 -21.73 5.62
N PRO A 64 -16.99 -22.32 6.49
CA PRO A 64 -15.55 -22.01 6.56
C PRO A 64 -14.79 -22.24 5.25
N ALA A 65 -15.31 -23.10 4.37
CA ALA A 65 -14.74 -23.34 3.05
C ALA A 65 -14.76 -22.11 2.14
N VAL A 66 -15.75 -21.22 2.30
CA VAL A 66 -15.88 -19.99 1.50
C VAL A 66 -14.69 -19.07 1.77
N TRP A 67 -14.33 -18.89 3.04
CA TRP A 67 -13.19 -18.08 3.44
C TRP A 67 -11.87 -18.62 2.84
N LYS A 68 -11.65 -19.95 2.95
CA LYS A 68 -10.48 -20.60 2.34
C LYS A 68 -10.44 -20.45 0.81
N GLY A 69 -11.59 -20.42 0.15
CA GLY A 69 -11.70 -20.19 -1.29
C GLY A 69 -11.26 -18.78 -1.68
N ILE A 70 -11.75 -17.77 -0.94
CA ILE A 70 -11.38 -16.37 -1.12
C ILE A 70 -9.86 -16.20 -0.92
N GLU A 71 -9.31 -16.73 0.17
CA GLU A 71 -7.87 -16.67 0.46
C GLU A 71 -7.03 -17.19 -0.71
N ARG A 72 -7.40 -18.33 -1.32
CA ARG A 72 -6.65 -18.86 -2.47
C ARG A 72 -6.69 -17.94 -3.68
N GLN A 73 -7.85 -17.34 -3.97
CA GLN A 73 -8.05 -16.51 -5.17
C GLN A 73 -7.32 -15.16 -5.07
N ILE A 74 -7.18 -14.60 -3.88
CA ILE A 74 -6.46 -13.34 -3.64
C ILE A 74 -4.95 -13.53 -3.43
N GLY A 75 -4.41 -14.73 -3.72
CA GLY A 75 -2.99 -15.02 -3.57
C GLY A 75 -2.58 -15.26 -2.11
N GLY A 76 -3.47 -15.87 -1.33
CA GLY A 76 -3.24 -16.21 0.06
C GLY A 76 -2.02 -17.12 0.27
N PRO A 77 -1.66 -17.42 1.53
CA PRO A 77 -0.33 -17.89 1.94
C PRO A 77 0.19 -19.18 1.27
N THR A 78 -0.62 -19.86 0.46
CA THR A 78 -0.29 -21.13 -0.20
C THR A 78 0.06 -21.00 -1.69
N ALA A 79 -0.06 -19.80 -2.30
CA ALA A 79 0.11 -19.61 -3.74
C ALA A 79 1.54 -19.27 -4.21
N ARG A 80 2.54 -19.31 -3.33
CA ARG A 80 3.95 -19.08 -3.71
C ARG A 80 4.73 -20.39 -3.62
N ARG A 81 4.41 -21.34 -4.50
CA ARG A 81 5.27 -22.51 -4.71
C ARG A 81 6.52 -22.02 -5.42
N ALA A 82 7.63 -21.91 -4.66
CA ALA A 82 8.92 -21.56 -5.21
C ALA A 82 9.26 -22.54 -6.35
N PRO A 83 9.76 -22.06 -7.51
CA PRO A 83 10.14 -22.93 -8.61
C PRO A 83 11.19 -23.93 -8.12
N SER A 84 10.98 -25.21 -8.44
CA SER A 84 11.90 -26.26 -8.01
C SER A 84 13.26 -26.05 -8.68
N LEU A 85 14.33 -26.47 -8.00
CA LEU A 85 15.70 -26.39 -8.53
C LEU A 85 15.84 -27.13 -9.87
N MET A 86 14.94 -28.09 -10.13
CA MET A 86 14.85 -28.88 -11.36
C MET A 86 14.27 -28.09 -12.55
N ASP A 87 13.41 -27.10 -12.30
CA ASP A 87 12.89 -26.18 -13.34
C ASP A 87 13.95 -25.16 -13.77
N ARG A 88 14.78 -24.67 -12.83
CA ARG A 88 15.92 -23.79 -13.12
C ARG A 88 17.01 -24.49 -13.93
N LEU A 89 17.25 -25.78 -13.67
CA LEU A 89 18.27 -26.55 -14.39
C LEU A 89 17.86 -26.84 -15.85
N ARG A 90 16.56 -27.00 -16.10
CA ARG A 90 16.00 -27.17 -17.46
C ARG A 90 16.06 -25.90 -18.29
N SER A 91 15.94 -24.72 -17.67
CA SER A 91 16.12 -23.43 -18.37
C SER A 91 17.57 -23.11 -18.74
N PHE A 92 18.56 -23.80 -18.16
CA PHE A 92 19.98 -23.57 -18.39
C PHE A 92 20.63 -24.54 -19.39
N GLY A 93 19.90 -25.55 -19.88
CA GLY A 93 20.42 -26.55 -20.83
C GLY A 93 19.73 -26.49 -22.18
N LEU A 94 20.17 -25.58 -23.09
CA LEU A 94 20.38 -25.84 -24.54
C LEU A 94 20.81 -24.62 -25.40
N GLY A 95 21.16 -23.48 -24.82
CA GLY A 95 21.84 -22.39 -25.54
C GLY A 95 22.35 -21.44 -24.48
N TRP A 96 23.63 -21.12 -24.36
CA TRP A 96 24.48 -20.50 -25.35
C TRP A 96 25.91 -20.99 -25.14
N ALA A 97 26.37 -21.94 -25.96
CA ALA A 97 27.78 -22.31 -26.07
C ALA A 97 28.51 -21.55 -27.20
N ALA A 98 27.95 -20.45 -27.72
CA ALA A 98 28.51 -19.77 -28.89
C ALA A 98 28.21 -18.25 -28.88
N ALA A 99 28.76 -17.50 -27.91
CA ALA A 99 29.00 -16.05 -28.08
C ALA A 99 30.04 -15.49 -27.08
N ALA A 100 30.95 -16.33 -26.57
CA ALA A 100 32.13 -15.88 -25.83
C ALA A 100 33.29 -15.68 -26.80
N MET A 101 33.15 -14.74 -27.74
CA MET A 101 34.26 -14.25 -28.57
C MET A 101 33.81 -12.98 -29.29
N LEU A 102 34.14 -11.82 -28.74
CA LEU A 102 34.76 -10.67 -29.44
C LEU A 102 34.70 -9.39 -28.57
N ALA A 103 35.89 -8.96 -28.14
CA ALA A 103 36.34 -7.56 -27.96
C ALA A 103 35.47 -6.63 -27.09
N GLY A 104 35.88 -6.15 -25.91
CA GLY A 104 37.25 -5.81 -25.52
C GLY A 104 37.76 -4.64 -26.35
N VAL A 105 37.62 -3.42 -25.81
CA VAL A 105 38.28 -2.17 -26.23
C VAL A 105 37.63 -1.39 -27.37
N MET A 106 36.77 -0.42 -27.00
CA MET A 106 36.76 0.89 -27.66
C MET A 106 36.26 1.96 -26.68
N VAL A 107 37.23 2.57 -26.01
CA VAL A 107 37.39 4.02 -25.77
C VAL A 107 36.19 4.77 -25.19
N GLY A 108 36.35 5.17 -23.92
CA GLY A 108 35.60 6.30 -23.38
C GLY A 108 35.93 7.58 -24.12
N GLN A 109 34.89 8.33 -24.48
CA GLN A 109 34.79 9.79 -24.46
C GLN A 109 33.33 10.15 -24.74
N LEU A 110 32.88 11.26 -24.18
CA LEU A 110 31.55 11.88 -24.27
C LEU A 110 30.52 11.42 -23.20
N LEU A 111 30.70 11.95 -21.99
CA LEU A 111 29.53 12.48 -21.28
C LEU A 111 29.10 13.77 -21.99
N PRO A 112 27.80 13.91 -22.27
CA PRO A 112 27.12 15.11 -21.82
C PRO A 112 25.93 14.75 -20.93
N ALA A 113 25.73 15.60 -19.92
CA ALA A 113 24.57 15.60 -19.04
C ALA A 113 23.27 15.59 -19.86
N THR A 114 22.41 14.61 -19.59
CA THR A 114 21.01 14.64 -19.98
C THR A 114 20.17 14.51 -18.72
N ALA A 115 19.29 15.50 -18.54
CA ALA A 115 18.30 15.56 -17.49
C ALA A 115 17.40 14.30 -17.53
N PRO A 116 16.79 13.87 -16.42
CA PRO A 116 15.81 12.81 -16.46
C PRO A 116 14.54 13.35 -17.14
N ASP A 117 14.29 12.92 -18.37
CA ASP A 117 12.97 13.04 -18.99
C ASP A 117 11.95 12.24 -18.16
N PRO A 118 10.82 12.84 -17.78
CA PRO A 118 9.66 12.08 -17.35
C PRO A 118 9.03 11.46 -18.62
N HIS A 119 8.46 10.26 -18.48
CA HIS A 119 7.73 9.52 -19.53
C HIS A 119 8.55 8.56 -20.40
N THR A 120 9.01 7.47 -19.79
CA THR A 120 9.19 6.19 -20.51
C THR A 120 8.58 5.03 -19.71
N GLU A 121 7.44 4.59 -20.22
CA GLU A 121 6.96 3.20 -20.30
C GLU A 121 6.49 2.47 -19.03
N ALA A 122 5.18 2.20 -19.05
CA ALA A 122 4.47 1.24 -18.23
C ALA A 122 4.93 -0.21 -18.51
N GLY A 123 6.15 -0.54 -18.11
CA GLY A 123 6.47 -1.86 -17.59
C GLY A 123 6.02 -1.89 -16.13
N ALA A 124 5.42 -3.01 -15.68
CA ALA A 124 4.89 -3.19 -14.32
C ALA A 124 5.68 -2.36 -13.30
N ALA A 125 5.08 -1.27 -12.80
CA ALA A 125 5.71 -0.38 -11.84
C ALA A 125 6.00 -1.20 -10.59
N GLN A 126 7.20 -1.80 -10.54
CA GLN A 126 7.74 -2.36 -9.34
C GLN A 126 7.97 -1.15 -8.45
N LEU A 127 6.98 -0.88 -7.60
CA LEU A 127 7.10 0.08 -6.53
C LEU A 127 8.44 -0.18 -5.85
N PRO A 128 9.28 0.85 -5.66
CA PRO A 128 10.58 0.64 -5.07
C PRO A 128 10.41 -0.07 -3.71
N PRO A 129 11.28 -1.03 -3.38
CA PRO A 129 11.19 -1.77 -2.12
C PRO A 129 11.00 -0.81 -0.94
N SER A 130 9.92 -1.00 -0.20
CA SER A 130 9.50 -0.06 0.84
C SER A 130 8.86 -0.75 2.04
N TYR A 131 9.02 -0.15 3.21
CA TYR A 131 8.27 -0.46 4.40
C TYR A 131 7.02 0.42 4.44
N VAL A 132 5.86 -0.20 4.66
CA VAL A 132 4.57 0.51 4.73
C VAL A 132 3.82 0.07 5.97
N GLY A 133 3.37 1.03 6.77
CA GLY A 133 2.51 0.79 7.92
C GLY A 133 1.21 1.58 7.83
N VAL A 134 0.09 0.91 8.10
CA VAL A 134 -1.20 1.57 8.32
C VAL A 134 -1.50 1.48 9.81
N LEU A 135 -1.46 2.62 10.49
CA LEU A 135 -1.67 2.71 11.93
C LEU A 135 -3.10 3.14 12.20
N ALA A 136 -3.76 2.40 13.09
CA ALA A 136 -5.11 2.66 13.53
C ALA A 136 -5.11 3.59 14.74
N THR A 137 -6.16 4.39 14.88
CA THR A 137 -6.48 5.13 16.11
C THR A 137 -6.93 4.17 17.22
N ALA A 138 -7.09 4.69 18.45
CA ALA A 138 -7.67 3.94 19.57
C ALA A 138 -9.05 3.31 19.24
N ASP A 139 -9.85 3.96 18.38
CA ASP A 139 -11.16 3.45 17.92
C ASP A 139 -11.06 2.36 16.84
N GLY A 140 -9.86 1.95 16.44
CA GLY A 140 -9.63 0.94 15.40
C GLY A 140 -9.79 1.44 13.96
N ARG A 141 -9.95 2.74 13.73
CA ARG A 141 -10.02 3.33 12.38
C ARG A 141 -8.62 3.65 11.85
N ALA A 142 -8.40 3.48 10.55
CA ALA A 142 -7.13 3.89 9.93
C ALA A 142 -6.92 5.40 10.11
N GLY A 143 -5.83 5.78 10.79
CA GLY A 143 -5.55 7.16 11.20
C GLY A 143 -4.27 7.74 10.62
N LEU A 144 -3.28 6.89 10.35
CA LEU A 144 -1.97 7.32 9.87
C LEU A 144 -1.37 6.28 8.91
N LEU A 145 -0.90 6.73 7.75
CA LEU A 145 -0.10 5.95 6.83
C LEU A 145 1.37 6.35 6.98
N VAL A 146 2.26 5.38 7.12
CA VAL A 146 3.71 5.57 7.13
C VAL A 146 4.30 4.78 5.98
N SER A 147 5.17 5.41 5.19
CA SER A 147 5.88 4.78 4.08
C SER A 147 7.35 5.17 4.12
N SER A 148 8.25 4.22 3.90
CA SER A 148 9.67 4.52 3.77
C SER A 148 10.36 3.57 2.81
N LEU A 149 11.23 4.09 1.96
CA LEU A 149 12.05 3.26 1.06
C LEU A 149 13.00 2.38 1.87
N ARG A 150 13.22 1.13 1.43
CA ARG A 150 14.01 0.12 2.15
C ARG A 150 15.38 0.62 2.61
N HIS A 151 16.13 1.24 1.70
CA HIS A 151 17.45 1.80 2.01
C HIS A 151 17.42 3.33 2.20
N GLY A 152 16.22 3.91 2.28
CA GLY A 152 16.03 5.31 2.55
C GLY A 152 16.20 5.63 4.04
N ARG A 153 16.39 6.91 4.33
CA ARG A 153 16.40 7.47 5.70
C ARG A 153 15.25 8.44 5.94
N VAL A 154 14.27 8.44 5.05
CA VAL A 154 13.10 9.33 5.12
C VAL A 154 11.86 8.45 5.24
N ALA A 155 11.05 8.72 6.26
CA ALA A 155 9.72 8.16 6.39
C ALA A 155 8.70 9.25 6.06
N ASP A 156 7.84 8.98 5.09
CA ASP A 156 6.71 9.83 4.75
C ASP A 156 5.49 9.40 5.55
N LEU A 157 4.89 10.36 6.24
CA LEU A 157 3.73 10.18 7.10
C LEU A 157 2.56 10.96 6.52
N LYS A 158 1.41 10.32 6.43
CA LYS A 158 0.14 10.94 6.01
C LYS A 158 -0.95 10.64 7.03
N PHE A 159 -1.37 11.68 7.74
CA PHE A 159 -2.50 11.61 8.64
C PHE A 159 -3.81 11.56 7.83
N LEU A 160 -4.64 10.57 8.13
CA LEU A 160 -5.99 10.40 7.59
C LEU A 160 -7.03 11.06 8.50
N VAL A 161 -6.70 11.17 9.78
CA VAL A 161 -7.45 11.90 10.81
C VAL A 161 -6.49 12.88 11.44
N ASP A 162 -6.90 14.13 11.60
CA ASP A 162 -6.05 15.17 12.21
C ASP A 162 -5.73 14.79 13.66
N PRO A 163 -4.47 14.57 14.01
CA PRO A 163 -4.08 14.25 15.36
C PRO A 163 -4.02 15.55 16.17
N ALA A 164 -5.06 15.84 16.95
CA ALA A 164 -5.04 16.98 17.87
C ALA A 164 -3.79 16.89 18.76
N THR A 165 -2.83 17.81 18.53
CA THR A 165 -1.57 17.83 19.26
C THR A 165 -1.68 18.88 20.38
N PRO A 166 -1.62 18.49 21.66
CA PRO A 166 -1.66 19.45 22.76
C PRO A 166 -0.49 20.45 22.70
N ALA A 167 -0.71 21.66 23.21
CA ALA A 167 0.35 22.66 23.27
C ALA A 167 1.54 22.16 24.13
N GLY A 168 2.76 22.27 23.60
CA GLY A 168 3.99 21.80 24.26
C GLY A 168 4.26 20.30 24.14
N GLN A 169 3.48 19.58 23.34
CA GLN A 169 3.67 18.15 23.07
C GLN A 169 3.87 17.91 21.57
N VAL A 170 4.49 16.78 21.24
CA VAL A 170 4.77 16.34 19.87
C VAL A 170 4.38 14.88 19.71
N HIS A 171 3.93 14.50 18.52
CA HIS A 171 3.75 13.10 18.19
C HIS A 171 5.13 12.47 17.96
N PHE A 172 5.39 11.30 18.53
CA PHE A 172 6.68 10.62 18.41
C PHE A 172 6.51 9.24 17.79
N LEU A 173 7.30 8.94 16.75
CA LEU A 173 7.24 7.67 16.04
C LEU A 173 8.16 6.63 16.69
N TRP A 174 7.64 5.42 16.84
CA TRP A 174 8.32 4.28 17.42
C TRP A 174 8.27 3.05 16.51
N ALA A 175 9.36 2.30 16.49
CA ALA A 175 9.43 0.96 15.92
C ALA A 175 9.27 -0.08 17.02
N LEU A 176 8.34 -1.01 16.86
CA LEU A 176 8.08 -2.10 17.82
C LEU A 176 8.62 -3.43 17.24
N PRO A 177 9.74 -3.93 17.79
CA PRO A 177 10.34 -5.20 17.35
C PRO A 177 9.37 -6.39 17.47
N ALA A 178 9.52 -7.36 16.57
CA ALA A 178 8.70 -8.59 16.59
C ALA A 178 9.02 -9.52 17.77
N ASP A 179 10.21 -9.41 18.34
CA ASP A 179 10.69 -10.21 19.48
C ASP A 179 10.23 -9.67 20.85
N GLY A 180 9.48 -8.56 20.86
CA GLY A 180 8.99 -7.93 22.09
C GLY A 180 10.05 -7.15 22.87
N SER A 181 11.23 -6.90 22.28
CA SER A 181 12.21 -5.99 22.85
C SER A 181 11.71 -4.54 22.91
N ALA A 182 12.43 -3.68 23.62
CA ALA A 182 12.02 -2.31 23.88
C ALA A 182 11.75 -1.53 22.58
N PRO A 183 10.74 -0.63 22.55
CA PRO A 183 10.46 0.21 21.39
C PRO A 183 11.69 1.05 20.99
N ILE A 184 11.98 1.07 19.70
CA ILE A 184 13.10 1.82 19.13
C ILE A 184 12.59 3.23 18.77
N PRO A 185 13.21 4.31 19.30
CA PRO A 185 12.82 5.67 18.96
C PRO A 185 13.20 6.01 17.52
N LEU A 186 12.22 6.43 16.71
CA LEU A 186 12.45 6.86 15.32
C LEU A 186 12.51 8.38 15.19
N GLY A 187 11.74 9.12 15.98
CA GLY A 187 11.86 10.57 16.09
C GLY A 187 10.51 11.31 16.21
N PRO A 188 10.56 12.63 16.52
CA PRO A 188 9.38 13.48 16.62
C PRO A 188 8.81 13.79 15.23
N ILE A 189 7.49 13.65 15.09
CA ILE A 189 6.73 13.90 13.86
C ILE A 189 6.37 15.40 13.81
N PRO A 190 6.79 16.13 12.76
CA PRO A 190 6.41 17.53 12.58
C PRO A 190 4.88 17.68 12.46
N PRO A 191 4.31 18.84 12.83
CA PRO A 191 2.90 19.11 12.63
C PRO A 191 2.56 19.20 11.13
N GLY A 192 1.43 18.60 10.72
CA GLY A 192 0.91 18.68 9.36
C GLY A 192 0.22 17.40 8.89
N ALA A 193 -0.65 17.51 7.89
CA ALA A 193 -1.38 16.36 7.35
C ALA A 193 -0.49 15.39 6.53
N LYS A 194 0.59 15.91 5.94
CA LYS A 194 1.61 15.14 5.21
C LYS A 194 2.96 15.68 5.60
N VAL A 195 3.80 14.85 6.19
CA VAL A 195 5.10 15.25 6.72
C VAL A 195 6.13 14.17 6.45
N SER A 196 7.39 14.57 6.34
CA SER A 196 8.51 13.66 6.17
C SER A 196 9.40 13.72 7.42
N LEU A 197 9.73 12.56 7.97
CA LEU A 197 10.60 12.39 9.12
C LEU A 197 11.94 11.80 8.67
N THR A 198 13.03 12.43 9.07
CA THR A 198 14.37 11.87 8.90
C THR A 198 14.65 10.85 10.00
N LEU A 199 14.92 9.61 9.61
CA LEU A 199 15.21 8.50 10.51
C LEU A 199 16.68 8.51 10.97
N PRO A 200 16.96 7.99 12.18
CA PRO A 200 18.32 7.96 12.75
C PRO A 200 19.27 7.03 11.97
N ASP A 201 18.73 6.07 11.22
CA ASP A 201 19.44 5.16 10.33
C ASP A 201 18.54 4.78 9.15
N THR A 202 19.00 3.89 8.28
CA THR A 202 18.23 3.34 7.16
C THR A 202 17.02 2.55 7.64
N SER A 203 15.94 2.59 6.87
CA SER A 203 14.72 1.83 7.17
C SER A 203 14.96 0.33 7.23
N GLU A 204 15.91 -0.22 6.47
CA GLU A 204 16.31 -1.62 6.58
C GLU A 204 16.91 -1.92 7.95
N ALA A 205 17.83 -1.09 8.44
CA ALA A 205 18.46 -1.29 9.74
C ALA A 205 17.43 -1.21 10.88
N LEU A 206 16.50 -0.25 10.79
CA LEU A 206 15.53 0.02 11.86
C LEU A 206 14.29 -0.87 11.80
N LEU A 207 13.78 -1.18 10.60
CA LEU A 207 12.44 -1.76 10.40
C LEU A 207 12.47 -3.24 9.96
N SER A 208 13.62 -3.80 9.58
CA SER A 208 13.69 -5.19 9.08
C SER A 208 13.22 -6.24 10.08
N LYS A 209 13.32 -5.97 11.39
CA LYS A 209 12.87 -6.85 12.49
C LYS A 209 11.62 -6.31 13.22
N VAL A 210 11.01 -5.26 12.68
CA VAL A 210 9.87 -4.58 13.29
C VAL A 210 8.58 -5.19 12.78
N SER A 211 7.68 -5.50 13.71
CA SER A 211 6.34 -6.02 13.38
C SER A 211 5.31 -4.91 13.32
N ARG A 212 5.48 -3.86 14.14
CA ARG A 212 4.52 -2.78 14.31
C ARG A 212 5.19 -1.43 14.42
N LEU A 213 4.50 -0.40 13.96
CA LEU A 213 4.84 0.99 14.24
C LEU A 213 3.80 1.54 15.22
N ALA A 214 4.23 2.46 16.06
CA ALA A 214 3.34 3.17 16.96
C ALA A 214 3.70 4.64 17.08
N VAL A 215 2.71 5.44 17.47
CA VAL A 215 2.88 6.86 17.74
C VAL A 215 2.34 7.14 19.14
N SER A 216 3.16 7.72 19.99
CA SER A 216 2.75 8.29 21.28
C SER A 216 2.82 9.82 21.23
N VAL A 217 2.27 10.47 22.26
CA VAL A 217 2.40 11.91 22.45
C VAL A 217 3.45 12.13 23.53
N GLU A 218 4.49 12.89 23.22
CA GLU A 218 5.65 13.14 24.09
C GLU A 218 5.84 14.64 24.32
N ALA A 219 6.59 15.02 25.35
CA ALA A 219 6.97 16.41 25.56
C ALA A 219 7.87 16.92 24.43
N ASP A 220 7.66 18.15 23.97
CA ASP A 220 8.49 18.75 22.93
C ASP A 220 9.96 18.83 23.37
N GLY A 221 10.88 18.52 22.46
CA GLY A 221 12.33 18.46 22.71
C GLY A 221 12.82 17.25 23.51
N ALA A 222 11.94 16.35 23.97
CA ALA A 222 12.36 15.13 24.64
C ALA A 222 12.77 14.03 23.63
N MET A 223 13.82 13.28 23.96
CA MET A 223 14.14 12.01 23.30
C MET A 223 14.00 10.88 24.32
N PRO A 224 12.76 10.45 24.61
CA PRO A 224 12.49 9.53 25.69
C PRO A 224 13.07 8.14 25.39
N ALA A 225 13.50 7.43 26.44
CA ALA A 225 14.04 6.07 26.32
C ALA A 225 12.94 5.03 25.98
N GLY A 226 11.68 5.40 26.18
CA GLY A 226 10.50 4.61 25.83
C GLY A 226 9.25 5.51 25.85
N PRO A 227 8.12 5.04 25.32
CA PRO A 227 6.89 5.83 25.26
C PRO A 227 6.41 6.19 26.66
N SER A 228 6.06 7.47 26.89
CA SER A 228 5.63 7.95 28.21
C SER A 228 4.18 7.62 28.54
N GLY A 229 3.37 7.26 27.53
CA GLY A 229 1.96 6.95 27.67
C GLY A 229 1.44 5.96 26.63
N GLU A 230 0.12 5.90 26.50
CA GLU A 230 -0.55 5.06 25.52
C GLU A 230 -0.27 5.52 24.08
N TYR A 231 -0.41 4.59 23.13
CA TYR A 231 -0.22 4.90 21.72
C TYR A 231 -1.49 5.52 21.14
N ALA A 232 -1.36 6.75 20.63
CA ALA A 232 -2.40 7.41 19.86
C ALA A 232 -2.68 6.67 18.54
N PHE A 233 -1.64 6.10 17.94
CA PHE A 233 -1.75 5.26 16.74
C PHE A 233 -0.88 4.02 16.85
N ILE A 234 -1.36 2.87 16.39
CA ILE A 234 -0.57 1.64 16.32
C ILE A 234 -1.01 0.77 15.13
N GLY A 235 -0.08 0.09 14.49
CA GLY A 235 -0.40 -0.78 13.36
C GLY A 235 0.78 -1.60 12.87
N PHE A 236 0.50 -2.53 11.96
CA PHE A 236 1.52 -3.41 11.40
C PHE A 236 2.47 -2.68 10.46
N CYS A 237 3.74 -3.05 10.49
CA CYS A 237 4.75 -2.63 9.52
C CYS A 237 4.93 -3.75 8.49
N GLY A 238 4.50 -3.52 7.26
CA GLY A 238 4.61 -4.44 6.15
C GLY A 238 5.85 -4.20 5.31
N LYS A 239 6.37 -5.29 4.73
CA LYS A 239 7.46 -5.27 3.75
C LYS A 239 6.87 -5.37 2.34
N PHE A 240 7.05 -4.34 1.52
CA PHE A 240 6.54 -4.28 0.15
C PHE A 240 7.68 -4.46 -0.85
N TRP A 241 8.09 -5.72 -1.05
CA TRP A 241 8.94 -6.18 -2.14
C TRP A 241 8.86 -7.71 -2.23
N LEU A 242 9.34 -8.27 -3.34
CA LEU A 242 9.36 -9.71 -3.62
C LEU A 242 10.75 -10.30 -3.40
#